data_AF-A0A7V8SYP2-F1
#
_entry.id   AF-A0A7V8SYP2-F1
#
_cell.length_a   1.000
_cell.length_b   1.000
_cell.length_c   1.000
_cell.angle_alpha   90.00
_cell.angle_beta   90.00
_cell.angle_gamma   90.00
#
_symmetry.space_group_name_H-M   'P 1'
#
loop_
_entity.id
_entity.type
_entity.pdbx_description
1 polymer ?
#
loop_
_entity_poly.entity_id
_entity_poly.type
_entity_poly.pdbx_seq_one_letter_code
_entity_poly.pdbx_strand_id
1 'polypeptide(L)'
;EAIKRFYDDEDFAVKAYEAFDKQPESDVRRIYERYKQGNLFERVPYVLAGAVKAVVAQQSDERIAAQMKAFDFRTVIDNGTVDYLVRQGFFEKLFGPGVKAEENRKEKLAMRK
;
A
#
# COMPACT_ATOMS: atom_id res chain seq x y z
N GLU A 1 18.15 0.75 2.40
CA GLU A 1 17.83 0.09 3.69
C GLU A 1 16.70 0.75 4.49
N ALA A 2 16.48 2.07 4.39
CA ALA A 2 15.45 2.77 5.18
C ALA A 2 14.03 2.17 5.06
N ILE A 3 13.62 1.69 3.88
CA ILE A 3 12.30 1.07 3.69
C ILE A 3 12.15 -0.16 4.58
N LYS A 4 13.08 -1.13 4.52
CA LYS A 4 12.99 -2.35 5.36
C LYS A 4 12.95 -2.00 6.84
N ARG A 5 13.78 -1.03 7.24
CA ARG A 5 13.89 -0.58 8.63
C ARG A 5 12.55 -0.09 9.19
N PHE A 6 11.73 0.61 8.41
CA PHE A 6 10.38 1.01 8.83
C PHE A 6 9.49 -0.20 9.22
N TYR A 7 9.67 -1.36 8.59
CA TYR A 7 8.85 -2.55 8.86
C TYR A 7 9.40 -3.40 10.03
N ASP A 8 10.70 -3.31 10.28
CA ASP A 8 11.39 -4.13 11.28
C ASP A 8 11.60 -3.41 12.62
N ASP A 9 11.87 -2.11 12.58
CA ASP A 9 12.30 -1.26 13.70
C ASP A 9 11.17 -0.27 14.04
N GLU A 10 10.40 -0.60 15.09
CA GLU A 10 9.27 0.21 15.57
C GLU A 10 9.71 1.62 15.97
N ASP A 11 10.83 1.77 16.69
CA ASP A 11 11.30 3.07 17.15
C ASP A 11 11.66 3.99 15.96
N PHE A 12 12.28 3.42 14.93
CA PHE A 12 12.53 4.12 13.69
C PHE A 12 11.23 4.52 12.98
N ALA A 13 10.23 3.63 12.93
CA ALA A 13 8.96 3.88 12.28
C ALA A 13 8.13 4.97 12.99
N VAL A 14 8.08 4.92 14.32
CA VAL A 14 7.41 5.91 15.18
C VAL A 14 8.03 7.28 14.98
N LYS A 15 9.36 7.38 15.05
CA LYS A 15 10.08 8.63 14.82
C LYS A 15 9.89 9.17 13.40
N ALA A 16 9.82 8.29 12.40
CA ALA A 16 9.53 8.68 11.03
C ALA A 16 8.10 9.24 10.88
N TYR A 17 7.12 8.68 11.58
CA TYR A 17 5.74 9.15 11.58
C TYR A 17 5.62 10.55 12.20
N GLU A 18 6.25 10.78 13.36
CA GLU A 18 6.23 12.07 14.07
C GLU A 18 6.77 13.25 13.25
N ALA A 19 7.60 12.98 12.24
CA ALA A 19 8.10 14.01 11.34
C ALA A 19 7.01 14.60 10.44
N PHE A 20 5.95 13.83 10.15
CA PHE A 20 4.84 14.24 9.28
C PHE A 20 3.58 14.60 10.04
N ASP A 21 3.34 13.95 11.17
CA ASP A 21 2.14 14.15 11.98
C ASP A 21 2.48 14.03 13.47
N LYS A 22 2.43 15.16 14.18
CA LYS A 22 2.77 15.23 15.59
C LYS A 22 1.59 14.79 16.44
N GLN A 23 1.67 13.58 16.96
CA GLN A 23 0.70 12.97 17.87
C GLN A 23 1.43 12.41 19.10
N PRO A 24 0.72 12.07 20.20
CA PRO A 24 1.32 11.36 21.31
C PRO A 24 2.01 10.07 20.83
N GLU A 25 3.26 9.86 21.21
CA GLU A 25 4.08 8.70 20.79
C GLU A 25 3.36 7.36 21.06
N SER A 26 2.66 7.26 22.19
CA SER A 26 1.88 6.08 22.58
C SER A 26 0.76 5.73 21.60
N ASP A 27 0.13 6.73 20.98
CA ASP A 27 -0.88 6.51 19.96
C ASP A 27 -0.25 6.07 18.64
N VAL A 28 0.86 6.69 18.23
CA VAL A 28 1.61 6.30 17.03
C VAL A 28 2.09 4.85 17.13
N ARG A 29 2.67 4.45 18.27
CA ARG A 29 3.07 3.06 18.55
C ARG A 29 1.90 2.09 18.46
N ARG A 30 0.76 2.45 19.07
CA ARG A 30 -0.45 1.62 19.03
C ARG A 30 -0.96 1.44 17.59
N ILE A 31 -0.87 2.47 16.75
CA ILE A 31 -1.22 2.38 15.33
C ILE A 31 -0.24 1.47 14.59
N TYR A 32 1.07 1.69 14.77
CA TYR A 32 2.11 0.88 14.15
C TYR A 32 1.93 -0.62 14.45
N GLU A 33 1.75 -0.95 15.73
CA GLU A 33 1.57 -2.34 16.17
C GLU A 33 0.31 -2.97 15.57
N ARG A 34 -0.82 -2.26 15.52
CA ARG A 34 -2.03 -2.76 14.85
C ARG A 34 -1.81 -3.05 13.37
N TYR A 35 -1.07 -2.17 12.68
CA TYR A 35 -0.78 -2.34 11.27
C TYR A 35 0.17 -3.51 11.03
N LYS A 36 1.18 -3.67 11.89
CA LYS A 36 2.11 -4.81 11.85
C LYS A 36 1.39 -6.13 12.09
N GLN A 37 0.62 -6.23 13.18
CA GLN A 37 -0.11 -7.44 13.57
C GLN A 37 -1.18 -7.82 12.55
N GLY A 38 -1.89 -6.85 11.98
CA GLY A 38 -2.87 -7.08 10.93
C GLY A 38 -2.27 -7.34 9.55
N ASN A 39 -0.94 -7.31 9.41
CA ASN A 39 -0.24 -7.34 8.12
C ASN A 39 -0.83 -6.33 7.12
N LEU A 40 -1.13 -5.13 7.62
CA LEU A 40 -1.79 -4.04 6.88
C LEU A 40 -0.79 -3.14 6.16
N PHE A 41 0.51 -3.23 6.48
CA PHE A 41 1.52 -2.50 5.73
C PHE A 41 1.65 -3.04 4.31
N GLU A 42 1.68 -2.14 3.33
CA GLU A 42 1.81 -2.50 1.93
C GLU A 42 3.26 -2.65 1.50
N ARG A 43 3.85 -3.83 1.75
CA ARG A 43 5.21 -4.16 1.29
C ARG A 43 5.35 -4.13 -0.22
N VAL A 44 4.35 -4.70 -0.92
CA VAL A 44 4.25 -4.66 -2.38
C VAL A 44 3.12 -3.70 -2.77
N PRO A 45 3.43 -2.48 -3.25
CA PRO A 45 2.48 -1.37 -3.35
C PRO A 45 1.70 -1.37 -4.67
N TYR A 46 1.05 -2.48 -5.02
CA TYR A 46 0.13 -2.52 -6.16
C TYR A 46 -1.15 -1.76 -5.86
N VAL A 47 -1.57 -0.87 -6.75
CA VAL A 47 -2.93 -0.34 -6.72
C VAL A 47 -3.90 -1.44 -7.17
N LEU A 48 -4.78 -1.88 -6.27
CA LEU A 48 -5.68 -3.02 -6.50
C LEU A 48 -6.99 -2.57 -7.15
N ALA A 49 -7.49 -3.34 -8.12
CA ALA A 49 -8.77 -3.05 -8.79
C ALA A 49 -9.95 -3.00 -7.80
N GLY A 50 -9.95 -3.91 -6.82
CA GLY A 50 -10.96 -3.95 -5.75
C GLY A 50 -10.95 -2.70 -4.87
N ALA A 51 -9.77 -2.12 -4.60
CA ALA A 51 -9.65 -0.90 -3.81
C ALA A 51 -10.21 0.31 -4.56
N VAL A 52 -9.89 0.45 -5.86
CA VAL A 52 -10.47 1.50 -6.72
C VAL A 52 -11.99 1.39 -6.74
N LYS A 53 -12.53 0.17 -6.93
CA LYS A 53 -13.98 -0.07 -6.91
C LYS A 53 -14.61 0.32 -5.57
N ALA A 54 -13.98 -0.02 -4.45
CA ALA A 54 -14.48 0.31 -3.13
C ALA A 54 -14.54 1.82 -2.90
N VAL A 55 -13.49 2.56 -3.27
CA VAL A 55 -13.42 4.02 -3.15
C VAL A 55 -14.53 4.69 -3.98
N VAL A 56 -14.72 4.24 -5.22
CA VAL A 56 -15.81 4.75 -6.10
C VAL A 56 -17.18 4.46 -5.51
N ALA A 57 -17.37 3.29 -4.89
CA ALA A 57 -18.64 2.88 -4.29
C ALA A 57 -18.97 3.63 -2.98
N GLN A 58 -17.96 4.09 -2.25
CA GLN A 58 -18.12 4.81 -0.98
C GLN A 58 -18.33 6.32 -1.15
N GLN A 59 -18.25 6.85 -2.37
CA GLN A 59 -18.48 8.27 -2.62
C GLN A 59 -19.94 8.65 -2.32
N SER A 60 -20.13 9.54 -1.35
CA SER A 60 -21.44 9.98 -0.87
C SER A 60 -22.09 11.05 -1.75
N ASP A 61 -21.29 11.85 -2.47
CA ASP A 61 -21.81 12.82 -3.44
C ASP A 61 -22.15 12.10 -4.76
N GLU A 62 -23.44 12.05 -5.10
CA GLU A 62 -23.93 11.33 -6.28
C GLU A 62 -23.34 11.84 -7.60
N ARG A 63 -23.07 13.14 -7.70
CA ARG A 63 -22.51 13.75 -8.92
C ARG A 63 -21.05 13.34 -9.07
N ILE A 64 -20.26 13.39 -8.00
CA ILE A 64 -18.87 12.93 -8.01
C ILE A 64 -18.83 11.42 -8.27
N ALA A 65 -19.70 10.64 -7.62
CA ALA A 65 -19.78 9.20 -7.82
C ALA A 65 -20.08 8.85 -9.28
N ALA A 66 -21.00 9.57 -9.94
CA ALA A 66 -21.31 9.38 -11.35
C ALA A 66 -20.08 9.66 -12.24
N GLN A 67 -19.36 10.76 -11.99
CA GLN A 67 -18.13 11.09 -12.72
C GLN A 67 -17.05 10.02 -12.53
N MET A 68 -16.83 9.56 -11.29
CA MET A 68 -15.87 8.51 -10.99
C MET A 68 -16.23 7.19 -11.66
N LYS A 69 -17.50 6.79 -11.68
CA LYS A 69 -17.97 5.56 -12.36
C LYS A 69 -17.76 5.62 -13.88
N ALA A 70 -17.87 6.79 -14.48
CA ALA A 70 -17.66 6.98 -15.92
C ALA A 70 -16.17 7.06 -16.30
N PHE A 71 -15.29 7.32 -15.34
CA PHE A 71 -13.87 7.50 -15.59
C PHE A 71 -13.14 6.15 -15.72
N ASP A 72 -12.31 6.01 -16.76
CA ASP A 72 -11.44 4.85 -16.91
C ASP A 72 -10.12 5.05 -16.16
N PHE A 73 -10.09 4.60 -14.90
CA PHE A 73 -8.91 4.70 -14.03
C PHE A 73 -7.67 3.97 -14.57
N ARG A 74 -7.81 3.04 -15.51
CA ARG A 74 -6.69 2.32 -16.12
C ARG A 74 -5.79 3.23 -16.96
N THR A 75 -6.33 4.38 -17.38
CA THR A 75 -5.59 5.39 -18.15
C THR A 75 -4.56 6.15 -17.32
N VAL A 76 -4.74 6.22 -16.00
CA VAL A 76 -3.89 7.01 -15.09
C VAL A 76 -3.21 6.17 -14.01
N ILE A 77 -3.77 5.01 -13.66
CA ILE A 77 -3.13 4.10 -12.71
C ILE A 77 -2.11 3.25 -13.46
N ASP A 78 -0.84 3.45 -13.14
CA ASP A 78 0.26 2.66 -13.66
C ASP A 78 0.88 1.78 -12.57
N ASN A 79 0.70 0.47 -12.71
CA ASN A 79 1.35 -0.54 -11.87
C ASN A 79 2.67 -1.07 -12.49
N GLY A 80 3.08 -0.56 -13.66
CA GLY A 80 4.25 -1.03 -14.40
C GLY A 80 5.57 -0.86 -13.65
N THR A 81 5.73 0.21 -12.86
CA THR A 81 6.90 0.35 -11.98
C THR A 81 6.95 -0.75 -10.92
N VAL A 82 5.80 -1.11 -10.34
CA VAL A 82 5.74 -2.19 -9.34
C VAL A 82 6.03 -3.54 -10.00
N ASP A 83 5.47 -3.79 -11.19
CA ASP A 83 5.79 -5.00 -11.97
C ASP A 83 7.29 -5.11 -12.27
N TYR A 84 7.91 -4.00 -12.67
CA TYR A 84 9.34 -3.96 -12.92
C TYR A 84 10.12 -4.35 -11.66
N LEU A 85 9.78 -3.78 -10.50
CA LEU A 85 10.44 -4.09 -9.23
C LEU A 85 10.25 -5.56 -8.80
N VAL A 86 9.05 -6.13 -9.00
CA VAL A 86 8.78 -7.56 -8.77
C VAL A 86 9.65 -8.43 -9.69
N ARG A 87 9.72 -8.11 -10.98
CA ARG A 87 10.55 -8.84 -11.96
C ARG A 87 12.04 -8.77 -11.64
N GLN A 88 12.51 -7.66 -11.08
CA GLN A 88 13.89 -7.51 -10.62
C GLN A 88 14.17 -8.20 -9.27
N GLY A 89 13.16 -8.83 -8.64
CA GLY A 89 13.29 -9.45 -7.33
C GLY A 89 13.56 -8.46 -6.20
N PHE A 90 13.21 -7.18 -6.38
CA PHE A 90 13.52 -6.11 -5.44
C PHE A 90 12.91 -6.37 -4.06
N PHE A 91 11.62 -6.71 -4.00
CA PHE A 91 10.93 -6.91 -2.73
C PHE A 91 11.40 -8.19 -2.03
N GLU A 92 11.67 -9.26 -2.77
CA GLU A 92 12.24 -10.49 -2.21
C GLU A 92 13.63 -10.24 -1.61
N LYS A 93 14.49 -9.44 -2.28
CA LYS A 93 15.77 -9.02 -1.71
C LYS A 93 15.59 -8.15 -0.46
N LEU A 94 14.56 -7.32 -0.42
CA LEU A 94 14.33 -6.37 0.67
C LEU A 94 13.68 -7.02 1.90
N PHE A 95 12.69 -7.88 1.70
CA PHE A 95 11.83 -8.45 2.75
C PHE A 95 12.03 -9.95 2.96
N GLY A 96 12.83 -10.61 2.12
CA GLY A 96 13.06 -12.04 2.13
C GLY A 96 12.02 -12.84 1.32
N PRO A 97 12.21 -14.17 1.20
CA PRO A 97 11.40 -15.03 0.33
C PRO A 97 9.91 -15.08 0.71
N GLY A 98 9.58 -14.77 1.97
CA GLY A 98 8.19 -14.75 2.45
C GLY A 98 7.28 -13.75 1.71
N VAL A 99 7.85 -12.72 1.05
CA VAL A 99 7.06 -11.74 0.30
C VAL A 99 6.55 -12.28 -1.03
N LYS A 100 7.09 -13.40 -1.55
CA LYS A 100 6.76 -13.91 -2.89
C LYS A 100 5.28 -14.25 -3.05
N ALA A 101 4.69 -14.81 -1.99
CA ALA A 101 3.25 -15.09 -1.96
C ALA A 101 2.41 -13.80 -2.01
N GLU A 102 2.90 -12.71 -1.40
CA GLU A 102 2.24 -11.41 -1.45
C GLU A 102 2.36 -10.78 -2.84
N GLU A 103 3.55 -10.81 -3.46
CA GLU A 103 3.77 -10.35 -4.85
C GLU A 103 2.76 -11.03 -5.79
N ASN A 104 2.78 -12.37 -5.83
CA ASN A 104 1.93 -13.16 -6.73
C ASN A 104 0.43 -12.93 -6.48
N ARG A 105 0.02 -12.74 -5.23
CA ARG A 105 -1.39 -12.49 -4.89
C ARG A 105 -1.81 -11.10 -5.32
N LYS A 106 -1.02 -10.06 -5.03
CA LYS A 106 -1.35 -8.68 -5.36
C LYS A 106 -1.25 -8.40 -6.86
N GLU A 107 -0.29 -9.00 -7.55
CA GLU A 107 -0.13 -8.89 -9.00
C GLU A 107 -1.40 -9.30 -9.76
N LYS A 108 -2.08 -10.37 -9.30
CA LYS A 108 -3.35 -10.88 -9.85
C LYS A 108 -4.54 -9.98 -9.57
N LEU A 109 -4.48 -9.18 -8.51
CA LEU A 109 -5.55 -8.28 -8.06
C LEU A 109 -5.31 -6.82 -8.49
N ALA A 110 -4.14 -6.53 -9.04
CA ALA A 110 -3.71 -5.21 -9.44
C ALA A 110 -4.66 -4.64 -10.52
N MET A 111 -4.83 -3.32 -10.49
CA MET A 111 -5.49 -2.59 -11.55
C MET A 111 -4.62 -2.66 -12.80
N ARG A 112 -5.18 -3.15 -13.91
CA ARG A 112 -4.49 -3.35 -15.19
C ARG A 112 -5.19 -2.56 -16.29
N LYS A 113 -4.43 -2.21 -17.33
CA LYS A 113 -4.96 -1.67 -18.59
C LYS A 113 -5.85 -2.69 -19.30
#